data_AF-A0A6J7DH13-F1
#
_entry.id   AF-A0A6J7DH13-F1
#
_cell.length_a   1.000
_cell.length_b   1.000
_cell.length_c   1.000
_cell.angle_alpha   90.00
_cell.angle_beta   90.00
_cell.angle_gamma   90.00
#
_symmetry.space_group_name_H-M   'P 1'
#
loop_
_entity.id
_entity.type
_entity.pdbx_description
1 polymer ?
#
loop_
_entity_poly.entity_id
_entity_poly.type
_entity_poly.pdbx_seq_one_letter_code
_entity_poly.pdbx_strand_id
1 'polypeptide(L)'
;MPLAYRSLEETRPDHARSLDAAGSVSLTLALAALIFAMSSGEQRGFGASLTLGALGLSAILTIAFVVIERRAREPVVSFSFLNIPARRTAVIGLMMLGGALSAYAFMIALFLRGALGFSGSETSLVFIPGPVVFVTSSLLLTRRLLERLGPKIVALAGLVSLAAGQFWLSRLSADSSYLSGVFPGLLMTGLGVGLTLPTFAATITSGARPEERGLAGGLVPTAQQIGAAIGVAVLTTIAATTTASHGGDIATGFGRAFLISGIALAALMVLVALTPLRPSHR
;
A
#
# COMPACT_ATOMS: atom_id res chain seq x y z
N MET A 1 -20.74 36.06 -15.47
CA MET A 1 -19.58 35.36 -16.07
C MET A 1 -18.89 36.29 -17.08
N PRO A 2 -17.88 37.08 -16.66
CA PRO A 2 -16.60 37.02 -17.41
C PRO A 2 -15.34 37.44 -16.60
N LEU A 3 -15.24 37.17 -15.30
CA LEU A 3 -14.06 37.59 -14.48
C LEU A 3 -13.10 36.45 -14.08
N ALA A 4 -13.31 35.22 -14.56
CA ALA A 4 -12.50 34.05 -14.16
C ALA A 4 -11.29 33.76 -15.07
N TYR A 5 -10.93 34.64 -16.00
CA TYR A 5 -9.85 34.38 -16.98
C TYR A 5 -8.56 35.16 -16.72
N ARG A 6 -8.49 36.00 -15.68
CA ARG A 6 -7.37 36.92 -15.48
C ARG A 6 -6.38 36.55 -14.36
N SER A 7 -6.46 35.32 -13.84
CA SER A 7 -5.63 34.84 -12.72
C SER A 7 -4.84 33.56 -13.03
N LEU A 8 -4.75 33.15 -14.29
CA LEU A 8 -3.75 32.18 -14.71
C LEU A 8 -2.51 32.94 -15.16
N GLU A 9 -1.86 33.57 -14.18
CA GLU A 9 -0.47 33.98 -14.31
C GLU A 9 0.32 32.67 -14.35
N GLU A 10 0.49 32.15 -15.58
CA GLU A 10 1.38 31.05 -15.89
C GLU A 10 2.72 31.35 -15.24
N THR A 11 3.00 30.65 -14.14
CA THR A 11 4.34 30.59 -13.59
C THR A 11 5.18 29.86 -14.64
N ARG A 12 5.74 30.61 -15.59
CA ARG A 12 6.76 30.10 -16.51
C ARG A 12 7.86 29.50 -15.64
N PRO A 13 8.10 28.17 -15.70
CA PRO A 13 9.20 27.60 -14.96
C PRO A 13 10.48 28.12 -15.60
N ASP A 14 11.18 29.01 -14.91
CA ASP A 14 12.34 29.76 -15.42
C ASP A 14 13.59 28.89 -15.59
N HIS A 15 13.50 27.57 -15.41
CA HIS A 15 14.50 26.60 -15.82
C HIS A 15 13.76 25.36 -16.30
N ALA A 16 13.73 25.13 -17.62
CA ALA A 16 13.35 23.84 -18.16
C ALA A 16 14.40 22.82 -17.70
N ARG A 17 14.18 22.20 -16.53
CA ARG A 17 14.88 20.98 -16.13
C ARG A 17 14.85 20.07 -17.35
N SER A 18 16.02 19.62 -17.81
CA SER A 18 16.09 18.66 -18.90
C SER A 18 15.24 17.47 -18.48
N LEU A 19 14.10 17.27 -19.13
CA LEU A 19 13.22 16.15 -18.84
C LEU A 19 14.09 14.89 -18.97
N ASP A 20 14.29 14.16 -17.88
CA ASP A 20 14.90 12.84 -17.95
C ASP A 20 13.89 11.92 -18.65
N ALA A 21 13.91 11.95 -19.98
CA ALA A 21 12.99 11.20 -20.83
C ALA A 21 13.23 9.70 -20.64
N ALA A 22 14.48 9.28 -20.42
CA ALA A 22 14.82 7.89 -20.18
C ALA A 22 14.29 7.40 -18.81
N GLY A 23 14.48 8.19 -17.74
CA GLY A 23 13.93 7.91 -16.42
C GLY A 23 12.40 7.91 -16.42
N SER A 24 11.78 8.92 -17.04
CA SER A 24 10.32 9.07 -17.12
C SER A 24 9.65 7.92 -17.90
N VAL A 25 10.23 7.52 -19.03
CA VAL A 25 9.75 6.38 -19.83
C VAL A 25 9.92 5.08 -19.07
N SER A 26 11.07 4.88 -18.42
CA SER A 26 11.34 3.67 -17.62
C SER A 26 10.35 3.53 -16.47
N LEU A 27 10.09 4.63 -15.73
CA LEU A 27 9.13 4.64 -14.64
C LEU A 27 7.70 4.39 -15.14
N THR A 28 7.31 5.03 -16.24
CA THR A 28 5.97 4.86 -16.83
C THR A 28 5.73 3.41 -17.25
N LEU A 29 6.72 2.81 -17.94
CA LEU A 29 6.64 1.41 -18.34
C LEU A 29 6.67 0.46 -17.14
N ALA A 30 7.44 0.77 -16.09
CA ALA A 30 7.48 -0.03 -14.87
C ALA A 30 6.10 -0.07 -14.18
N LEU A 31 5.44 1.09 -14.05
CA LEU A 31 4.10 1.22 -13.49
C LEU A 31 3.06 0.53 -14.36
N ALA A 32 3.12 0.70 -15.69
CA ALA A 32 2.21 0.04 -16.62
C ALA A 32 2.34 -1.49 -16.54
N ALA A 33 3.57 -2.00 -16.52
CA ALA A 33 3.85 -3.43 -16.36
C ALA A 33 3.33 -3.94 -15.01
N LEU A 34 3.45 -3.15 -13.93
CA LEU A 34 2.95 -3.56 -12.63
C LEU A 34 1.42 -3.58 -12.56
N ILE A 35 0.74 -2.54 -13.04
CA ILE A 35 -0.72 -2.50 -13.10
C ILE A 35 -1.24 -3.69 -13.92
N PHE A 36 -0.60 -3.97 -15.05
CA PHE A 36 -0.92 -5.14 -15.87
C PHE A 36 -0.69 -6.45 -15.12
N ALA A 37 0.40 -6.58 -14.36
CA ALA A 37 0.68 -7.76 -13.55
C ALA A 37 -0.37 -7.96 -12.45
N MET A 38 -0.77 -6.91 -11.75
CA MET A 38 -1.79 -6.97 -10.70
C MET A 38 -3.15 -7.38 -11.28
N SER A 39 -3.57 -6.76 -12.39
CA SER A 39 -4.82 -7.11 -13.07
C SER A 39 -4.80 -8.55 -13.62
N SER A 40 -3.67 -8.97 -14.21
CA SER A 40 -3.50 -10.35 -14.67
C SER A 40 -3.47 -11.36 -13.54
N GLY A 41 -2.88 -10.99 -12.39
CA GLY A 41 -2.86 -11.80 -11.19
C GLY A 41 -4.26 -12.05 -10.62
N GLU A 42 -5.13 -11.03 -10.64
CA GLU A 42 -6.53 -11.17 -10.25
C GLU A 42 -7.34 -12.09 -11.19
N GLN A 43 -7.11 -11.99 -12.51
CA GLN A 43 -7.86 -12.77 -13.49
C GLN A 43 -7.34 -14.21 -13.66
N ARG A 44 -6.02 -14.40 -13.64
CA ARG A 44 -5.35 -15.65 -14.08
C ARG A 44 -4.52 -16.30 -12.98
N GLY A 45 -4.41 -15.66 -11.82
CA GLY A 45 -3.56 -16.08 -10.73
C GLY A 45 -2.13 -15.51 -10.83
N PHE A 46 -1.52 -15.26 -9.66
CA PHE A 46 -0.17 -14.70 -9.56
C PHE A 46 0.94 -15.68 -9.92
N GLY A 47 0.66 -16.99 -9.90
CA GLY A 47 1.60 -18.02 -10.36
C GLY A 47 1.64 -18.19 -11.89
N ALA A 48 0.75 -17.53 -12.64
CA ALA A 48 0.76 -17.62 -14.09
C ALA A 48 2.03 -17.01 -14.67
N SER A 49 2.64 -17.67 -15.67
CA SER A 49 3.89 -17.23 -16.30
C SER A 49 3.83 -15.80 -16.82
N LEU A 50 2.66 -15.37 -17.30
CA LEU A 50 2.41 -14.01 -17.77
C LEU A 50 2.44 -12.99 -16.62
N THR A 51 1.83 -13.32 -15.48
CA THR A 51 1.84 -12.47 -14.29
C THR A 51 3.26 -12.35 -13.73
N LEU A 52 3.98 -13.46 -13.63
CA LEU A 52 5.38 -13.49 -13.20
C LEU A 52 6.30 -12.73 -14.18
N GLY A 53 6.08 -12.87 -15.48
CA GLY A 53 6.81 -12.14 -16.52
C GLY A 53 6.58 -10.63 -16.44
N ALA A 54 5.33 -10.20 -16.22
CA ALA A 54 4.99 -8.79 -16.04
C ALA A 54 5.56 -8.20 -14.74
N LEU A 55 5.53 -8.97 -13.63
CA LEU A 55 6.21 -8.60 -12.38
C LEU A 55 7.72 -8.47 -12.59
N GLY A 56 8.35 -9.42 -13.28
CA GLY A 56 9.78 -9.40 -13.61
C GLY A 56 10.15 -8.19 -14.47
N LEU A 57 9.36 -7.89 -15.51
CA LEU A 57 9.55 -6.72 -16.36
C LEU A 57 9.43 -5.41 -15.56
N SER A 58 8.42 -5.30 -14.70
CA SER A 58 8.25 -4.15 -13.82
C SER A 58 9.44 -3.96 -12.88
N ALA A 59 9.95 -5.04 -12.27
CA ALA A 59 11.13 -5.01 -11.41
C ALA A 59 12.38 -4.56 -12.18
N ILE A 60 12.63 -5.11 -13.37
CA ILE A 60 13.77 -4.73 -14.22
C ILE A 60 13.70 -3.24 -14.59
N LEU A 61 12.54 -2.75 -15.03
CA LEU A 61 12.35 -1.36 -15.40
C LEU A 61 12.48 -0.41 -14.20
N THR A 62 12.06 -0.85 -13.00
CA THR A 62 12.26 -0.11 -11.76
C THR A 62 13.73 -0.03 -11.38
N ILE A 63 14.48 -1.13 -11.50
CA ILE A 63 15.94 -1.13 -11.27
C ILE A 63 16.64 -0.24 -12.29
N ALA A 64 16.26 -0.33 -13.57
CA ALA A 64 16.79 0.53 -14.62
C ALA A 64 16.55 2.01 -14.32
N PHE A 65 15.32 2.38 -13.91
CA PHE A 65 14.99 3.72 -13.44
C PHE A 65 15.92 4.15 -12.30
N VAL A 66 16.06 3.35 -11.23
CA VAL A 66 16.95 3.69 -10.09
C VAL A 66 18.40 3.88 -10.52
N VAL A 67 18.90 3.08 -11.47
CA VAL A 67 20.27 3.20 -11.99
C VAL A 67 20.45 4.46 -12.85
N ILE A 68 19.49 4.76 -13.72
CA ILE A 68 19.46 5.98 -14.55
C ILE A 68 19.45 7.20 -13.64
N GLU A 69 18.56 7.19 -12.66
CA GLU A 69 18.34 8.26 -11.70
C GLU A 69 19.57 8.55 -10.84
N ARG A 70 20.27 7.50 -10.39
CA ARG A 70 21.52 7.63 -9.62
C ARG A 70 22.68 8.18 -10.43
N ARG A 71 22.63 8.09 -11.76
CA ARG A 71 23.65 8.62 -12.69
C ARG A 71 23.28 9.98 -13.28
N ALA A 72 22.04 10.44 -13.11
CA ALA A 72 21.58 11.72 -13.59
C ALA A 72 22.24 12.88 -12.83
N ARG A 73 22.60 13.96 -13.56
CA ARG A 73 23.18 15.18 -12.98
C ARG A 73 22.18 15.97 -12.14
N GLU A 74 20.89 15.84 -12.47
CA GLU A 74 19.76 16.41 -11.72
C GLU A 74 18.74 15.30 -11.41
N PRO A 75 18.93 14.52 -10.34
CA PRO A 75 17.98 13.46 -10.00
C PRO A 75 16.62 14.07 -9.64
N VAL A 76 15.57 13.60 -10.34
CA VAL A 76 14.15 13.75 -10.01
C VAL A 76 13.90 13.35 -8.55
N VAL A 77 14.59 12.33 -8.04
CA VAL A 77 14.62 11.93 -6.62
C VAL A 77 15.73 12.62 -5.85
N SER A 78 15.44 13.80 -5.29
CA SER A 78 16.34 14.40 -4.31
C SER A 78 16.38 13.52 -3.06
N PHE A 79 17.50 12.83 -2.80
CA PHE A 79 17.67 12.03 -1.57
C PHE A 79 17.51 12.90 -0.30
N SER A 80 17.69 14.22 -0.43
CA SER A 80 17.39 15.21 0.59
C SER A 80 15.91 15.20 1.02
N PHE A 81 14.98 14.91 0.11
CA PHE A 81 13.55 14.79 0.43
C PHE A 81 13.25 13.64 1.39
N LEU A 82 13.99 12.52 1.27
CA LEU A 82 13.84 11.32 2.11
C LEU A 82 14.66 11.38 3.40
N ASN A 83 15.57 12.35 3.56
CA ASN A 83 16.33 12.54 4.79
C ASN A 83 15.47 12.96 5.98
N ILE A 84 14.22 13.39 5.75
CA ILE A 84 13.27 13.70 6.83
C ILE A 84 12.75 12.38 7.43
N PRO A 85 13.02 12.09 8.72
CA PRO A 85 12.64 10.81 9.34
C PRO A 85 11.15 10.49 9.24
N ALA A 86 10.30 11.52 9.33
CA ALA A 86 8.85 11.39 9.16
C ALA A 86 8.46 10.88 7.77
N ARG A 87 9.07 11.43 6.70
CA ARG A 87 8.82 11.00 5.31
C ARG A 87 9.32 9.59 5.07
N ARG A 88 10.53 9.25 5.54
CA ARG A 88 11.07 7.89 5.45
C ARG A 88 10.14 6.87 6.11
N THR A 89 9.65 7.19 7.31
CA THR A 89 8.73 6.31 8.05
C THR A 89 7.39 6.16 7.33
N ALA A 90 6.85 7.23 6.77
CA ALA A 90 5.63 7.18 5.98
C ALA A 90 5.79 6.37 4.69
N VAL A 91 6.93 6.47 4.00
CA VAL A 91 7.23 5.65 2.82
C VAL A 91 7.30 4.16 3.20
N ILE A 92 8.05 3.80 4.25
CA ILE A 92 8.09 2.42 4.76
C ILE A 92 6.69 1.95 5.13
N GLY A 93 5.92 2.80 5.81
CA GLY A 93 4.54 2.51 6.19
C GLY A 93 3.64 2.20 5.00
N LEU A 94 3.72 2.99 3.92
CA LEU A 94 2.97 2.74 2.68
C LEU A 94 3.42 1.48 1.96
N MET A 95 4.71 1.14 1.97
CA MET A 95 5.20 -0.13 1.43
C MET A 95 4.60 -1.31 2.21
N MET A 96 4.66 -1.28 3.54
CA MET A 96 4.08 -2.34 4.36
C MET A 96 2.57 -2.42 4.21
N LEU A 97 1.89 -1.28 4.07
CA LEU A 97 0.45 -1.21 3.85
C LEU A 97 0.05 -1.82 2.50
N GLY A 98 0.79 -1.50 1.42
CA GLY A 98 0.59 -2.10 0.10
C GLY A 98 0.79 -3.62 0.13
N GLY A 99 1.88 -4.07 0.75
CA GLY A 99 2.19 -5.50 0.89
C GLY A 99 1.14 -6.27 1.67
N ALA A 100 0.77 -5.77 2.85
CA ALA A 100 -0.24 -6.38 3.70
C ALA A 100 -1.60 -6.40 3.01
N LEU A 101 -2.02 -5.30 2.36
CA LEU A 101 -3.33 -5.18 1.72
C LEU A 101 -3.46 -6.08 0.49
N SER A 102 -2.44 -6.13 -0.38
CA SER A 102 -2.48 -6.97 -1.57
C SER A 102 -2.44 -8.46 -1.23
N ALA A 103 -1.57 -8.87 -0.29
CA ALA A 103 -1.55 -10.25 0.19
C ALA A 103 -2.87 -10.63 0.87
N TYR A 104 -3.40 -9.73 1.71
CA TYR A 104 -4.69 -9.88 2.35
C TYR A 104 -5.82 -10.11 1.35
N ALA A 105 -5.95 -9.25 0.34
CA ALA A 105 -6.99 -9.36 -0.67
C ALA A 105 -6.93 -10.70 -1.40
N PHE A 106 -5.72 -11.11 -1.80
CA PHE A 106 -5.49 -12.38 -2.48
C PHE A 106 -5.84 -13.58 -1.60
N MET A 107 -5.33 -13.62 -0.36
CA MET A 107 -5.50 -14.76 0.55
C MET A 107 -6.94 -14.91 1.00
N ILE A 108 -7.65 -13.82 1.34
CA ILE A 108 -9.07 -13.92 1.71
C ILE A 108 -9.91 -14.34 0.52
N ALA A 109 -9.65 -13.84 -0.69
CA ALA A 109 -10.37 -14.32 -1.88
C ALA A 109 -10.16 -15.83 -2.09
N LEU A 110 -8.94 -16.33 -1.90
CA LEU A 110 -8.63 -17.75 -2.01
C LEU A 110 -9.26 -18.57 -0.87
N PHE A 111 -9.33 -18.02 0.35
CA PHE A 111 -10.00 -18.65 1.49
C PHE A 111 -11.51 -18.75 1.28
N LEU A 112 -12.16 -17.67 0.83
CA LEU A 112 -13.60 -17.65 0.56
C LEU A 112 -13.98 -18.67 -0.52
N ARG A 113 -13.18 -18.76 -1.59
CA ARG A 113 -13.42 -19.72 -2.67
C ARG A 113 -13.05 -21.15 -2.30
N GLY A 114 -11.90 -21.35 -1.67
CA GLY A 114 -11.34 -22.67 -1.38
C GLY A 114 -11.91 -23.34 -0.14
N ALA A 115 -12.05 -22.60 0.97
CA ALA A 115 -12.53 -23.15 2.24
C ALA A 115 -14.05 -22.98 2.42
N LEU A 116 -14.59 -21.83 2.01
CA LEU A 116 -16.02 -21.51 2.18
C LEU A 116 -16.87 -21.80 0.94
N GLY A 117 -16.26 -22.21 -0.17
CA GLY A 117 -16.98 -22.61 -1.38
C GLY A 117 -17.69 -21.46 -2.12
N PHE A 118 -17.32 -20.20 -1.85
CA PHE A 118 -17.96 -19.06 -2.50
C PHE A 118 -17.57 -19.01 -3.98
N SER A 119 -18.52 -18.66 -4.82
CA SER A 119 -18.26 -18.35 -6.22
C SER A 119 -17.44 -17.06 -6.38
N GLY A 120 -16.90 -16.84 -7.58
CA GLY A 120 -16.17 -15.63 -7.91
C GLY A 120 -16.98 -14.35 -7.70
N SER A 121 -18.27 -14.37 -8.06
CA SER A 121 -19.21 -13.25 -7.90
C SER A 121 -19.57 -12.99 -6.44
N GLU A 122 -19.80 -14.04 -5.65
CA GLU A 122 -20.11 -13.91 -4.23
C GLU A 122 -18.93 -13.34 -3.44
N THR A 123 -17.71 -13.81 -3.76
CA THR A 123 -16.47 -13.32 -3.15
C THR A 123 -16.35 -11.80 -3.26
N SER A 124 -16.65 -11.24 -4.44
CA SER A 124 -16.60 -9.80 -4.67
C SER A 124 -17.67 -9.05 -3.87
N LEU A 125 -18.88 -9.59 -3.77
CA LEU A 125 -19.99 -8.97 -3.05
C LEU A 125 -19.72 -8.90 -1.54
N VAL A 126 -19.18 -9.97 -0.97
CA VAL A 126 -18.84 -10.03 0.46
C VAL A 126 -17.57 -9.25 0.81
N PHE A 127 -16.77 -8.84 -0.18
CA PHE A 127 -15.60 -7.99 0.05
C PHE A 127 -15.97 -6.50 0.25
N ILE A 128 -17.13 -6.07 -0.24
CA ILE A 128 -17.59 -4.66 -0.26
C ILE A 128 -17.50 -3.94 1.10
N PRO A 129 -17.83 -4.57 2.25
CA PRO A 129 -17.77 -3.89 3.53
C PRO A 129 -16.39 -3.28 3.85
N GLY A 130 -15.30 -3.93 3.43
CA GLY A 130 -13.94 -3.44 3.67
C GLY A 130 -13.68 -2.08 3.01
N PRO A 131 -13.80 -1.97 1.68
CA PRO A 131 -13.71 -0.69 0.96
C PRO A 131 -14.68 0.37 1.48
N VAL A 132 -15.91 0.00 1.86
CA VAL A 132 -16.88 0.95 2.45
C VAL A 132 -16.35 1.53 3.77
N VAL A 133 -15.85 0.70 4.68
CA VAL A 133 -15.25 1.18 5.94
C VAL A 133 -13.99 1.99 5.67
N PHE A 134 -13.15 1.57 4.72
CA PHE A 134 -11.97 2.32 4.29
C PHE A 134 -12.33 3.72 3.80
N VAL A 135 -13.26 3.85 2.85
CA VAL A 135 -13.66 5.13 2.27
C VAL A 135 -14.30 6.02 3.33
N THR A 136 -15.25 5.48 4.10
CA THR A 136 -15.95 6.25 5.13
C THR A 136 -15.01 6.73 6.24
N SER A 137 -14.09 5.89 6.71
CA SER A 137 -13.10 6.30 7.72
C SER A 137 -12.09 7.30 7.17
N SER A 138 -11.60 7.10 5.95
CA SER A 138 -10.67 8.03 5.28
C SER A 138 -11.28 9.42 5.10
N LEU A 139 -12.54 9.50 4.67
CA LEU A 139 -13.20 10.78 4.38
C LEU A 139 -13.72 11.48 5.64
N LEU A 140 -14.30 10.73 6.58
CA LEU A 140 -15.05 11.31 7.71
C LEU A 140 -14.23 11.38 9.00
N LEU A 141 -13.39 10.37 9.27
CA LEU A 141 -12.66 10.27 10.54
C LEU A 141 -11.27 10.88 10.41
N THR A 142 -10.49 10.49 9.40
CA THR A 142 -9.07 10.83 9.32
C THR A 142 -8.82 12.33 9.37
N ARG A 143 -9.52 13.14 8.56
CA ARG A 143 -9.35 14.60 8.58
C ARG A 143 -9.58 15.20 9.96
N ARG A 144 -10.71 14.86 10.61
CA ARG A 144 -11.07 15.39 11.94
C ARG A 144 -10.07 14.95 13.01
N LEU A 145 -9.60 13.71 12.95
CA LEU A 145 -8.63 13.18 13.89
C LEU A 145 -7.24 13.78 13.67
N LEU A 146 -6.83 14.05 12.42
CA LEU A 146 -5.57 14.72 12.12
C LEU A 146 -5.55 16.15 12.66
N GLU A 147 -6.65 16.89 12.52
CA GLU A 147 -6.78 18.25 13.06
C GLU A 147 -6.74 18.27 14.60
N ARG A 148 -7.28 17.25 15.27
CA ARG A 148 -7.40 17.21 16.74
C ARG A 148 -6.26 16.52 17.48
N LEU A 149 -5.74 15.42 16.92
CA LEU A 149 -4.79 14.51 17.59
C LEU A 149 -3.41 14.49 16.89
N GLY A 150 -3.31 15.05 15.69
CA GLY A 150 -2.09 15.07 14.90
C GLY A 150 -1.75 13.73 14.22
N PRO A 151 -0.82 13.74 13.25
CA PRO A 151 -0.53 12.61 12.37
C PRO A 151 -0.02 11.37 13.12
N LYS A 152 0.73 11.55 14.20
CA LYS A 152 1.29 10.43 14.97
C LYS A 152 0.21 9.56 15.59
N ILE A 153 -0.74 10.16 16.30
CA ILE A 153 -1.78 9.43 17.03
C ILE A 153 -2.71 8.74 16.04
N VAL A 154 -3.07 9.42 14.95
CA VAL A 154 -3.93 8.84 13.90
C VAL A 154 -3.26 7.66 13.20
N ALA A 155 -1.96 7.78 12.86
CA ALA A 155 -1.20 6.68 12.28
C ALA A 155 -1.14 5.47 13.22
N LEU A 156 -0.88 5.69 14.51
CA LEU A 156 -0.84 4.61 15.50
C LEU A 156 -2.21 3.95 15.68
N ALA A 157 -3.30 4.73 15.77
CA ALA A 157 -4.66 4.19 15.88
C ALA A 157 -5.03 3.32 14.67
N GLY A 158 -4.68 3.79 13.47
CA GLY A 158 -4.89 3.03 12.24
C GLY A 158 -4.07 1.73 12.21
N LEU A 159 -2.78 1.79 12.58
CA LEU A 159 -1.92 0.60 12.64
C LEU A 159 -2.39 -0.41 13.70
N VAL A 160 -2.89 0.04 14.85
CA VAL A 160 -3.50 -0.83 15.87
C VAL A 160 -4.69 -1.57 15.28
N SER A 161 -5.61 -0.85 14.63
CA SER A 161 -6.78 -1.46 13.98
C SER A 161 -6.36 -2.46 12.89
N LEU A 162 -5.38 -2.09 12.07
CA LEU A 162 -4.89 -2.94 10.99
C LEU A 162 -4.23 -4.21 11.52
N ALA A 163 -3.34 -4.10 12.51
CA ALA A 163 -2.69 -5.23 13.14
C ALA A 163 -3.71 -6.14 13.85
N ALA A 164 -4.69 -5.54 14.55
CA ALA A 164 -5.79 -6.29 15.16
C ALA A 164 -6.60 -7.08 14.11
N GLY A 165 -6.88 -6.49 12.95
CA GLY A 165 -7.53 -7.19 11.84
C GLY A 165 -6.70 -8.38 11.33
N GLN A 166 -5.38 -8.20 11.16
CA GLN A 166 -4.48 -9.30 10.76
C GLN A 166 -4.40 -10.40 11.83
N PHE A 167 -4.32 -10.06 13.12
CA PHE A 167 -4.34 -11.04 14.21
C PHE A 167 -5.69 -11.73 14.39
N TRP A 168 -6.79 -11.08 14.02
CA TRP A 168 -8.10 -11.72 13.99
C TRP A 168 -8.14 -12.79 12.89
N LEU A 169 -7.71 -12.42 11.69
CA LEU A 169 -7.68 -13.31 10.53
C LEU A 169 -6.65 -14.43 10.67
N SER A 170 -5.61 -14.24 11.48
CA SER A 170 -4.65 -15.30 11.77
C SER A 170 -5.25 -16.49 12.52
N ARG A 171 -6.47 -16.33 13.07
CA ARG A 171 -7.21 -17.37 13.79
C ARG A 171 -8.27 -18.07 12.93
N LEU A 172 -8.31 -17.78 11.63
CA LEU A 172 -9.21 -18.49 10.71
C LEU A 172 -8.88 -19.99 10.70
N SER A 173 -9.93 -20.78 10.69
CA SER A 173 -9.92 -22.25 10.62
C SER A 173 -10.89 -22.71 9.55
N ALA A 174 -10.84 -23.99 9.17
CA ALA A 174 -11.75 -24.56 8.16
C ALA A 174 -13.24 -24.38 8.52
N ASP A 175 -13.57 -24.35 9.80
CA ASP A 175 -14.96 -24.22 10.29
C ASP A 175 -15.41 -22.76 10.47
N SER A 176 -14.56 -21.79 10.13
CA SER A 176 -14.85 -20.37 10.36
C SER A 176 -15.86 -19.83 9.36
N SER A 177 -17.01 -19.35 9.86
CA SER A 177 -18.01 -18.68 9.01
C SER A 177 -17.51 -17.32 8.50
N TYR A 178 -18.11 -16.82 7.42
CA TYR A 178 -17.84 -15.47 6.92
C TYR A 178 -18.11 -14.39 7.98
N LEU A 179 -19.27 -14.45 8.66
CA LEU A 179 -19.70 -13.41 9.61
C LEU A 179 -18.86 -13.35 10.88
N SER A 180 -18.43 -14.50 11.42
CA SER A 180 -17.63 -14.54 12.65
C SER A 180 -16.12 -14.52 12.36
N GLY A 181 -15.68 -15.10 11.26
CA GLY A 181 -14.26 -15.21 10.90
C GLY A 181 -13.77 -14.01 10.10
N VAL A 182 -14.25 -13.86 8.87
CA VAL A 182 -13.68 -12.92 7.89
C VAL A 182 -14.17 -11.50 8.10
N PHE A 183 -15.46 -11.32 8.35
CA PHE A 183 -16.11 -10.01 8.41
C PHE A 183 -15.49 -9.05 9.44
N PRO A 184 -15.22 -9.45 10.71
CA PRO A 184 -14.61 -8.54 11.68
C PRO A 184 -13.19 -8.11 11.26
N GLY A 185 -12.40 -9.04 10.72
CA GLY A 185 -11.06 -8.76 10.20
C GLY A 185 -11.08 -7.81 9.00
N LEU A 186 -12.08 -7.94 8.12
CA LEU A 186 -12.31 -7.04 6.98
C LEU A 186 -12.63 -5.61 7.44
N LEU A 187 -13.50 -5.45 8.44
CA LEU A 187 -13.84 -4.12 8.99
C LEU A 187 -12.63 -3.48 9.69
N MET A 188 -11.92 -4.22 10.54
CA MET A 188 -10.72 -3.75 11.24
C MET A 188 -9.61 -3.34 10.27
N THR A 189 -9.40 -4.14 9.22
CA THR A 189 -8.44 -3.85 8.16
C THR A 189 -8.84 -2.60 7.39
N GLY A 190 -10.11 -2.50 6.95
CA GLY A 190 -10.63 -1.33 6.24
C GLY A 190 -10.48 -0.04 7.06
N LEU A 191 -10.84 -0.08 8.34
CA LEU A 191 -10.68 1.06 9.26
C LEU A 191 -9.21 1.44 9.41
N GLY A 192 -8.35 0.46 9.60
CA GLY A 192 -6.91 0.67 9.74
C GLY A 192 -6.31 1.37 8.53
N VAL A 193 -6.57 0.83 7.33
CA VAL A 193 -6.10 1.42 6.07
C VAL A 193 -6.65 2.84 5.88
N GLY A 194 -7.92 3.07 6.21
CA GLY A 194 -8.57 4.37 6.03
C GLY A 194 -7.99 5.46 6.93
N LEU A 195 -7.42 5.08 8.08
CA LEU A 195 -6.69 6.00 8.96
C LEU A 195 -5.22 6.15 8.54
N THR A 196 -4.52 5.06 8.21
CA THR A 196 -3.07 5.09 7.95
C THR A 196 -2.70 5.65 6.59
N LEU A 197 -3.40 5.25 5.52
CA LEU A 197 -3.07 5.62 4.15
C LEU A 197 -3.06 7.15 3.96
N PRO A 198 -4.17 7.88 4.21
CA PRO A 198 -4.17 9.34 4.08
C PRO A 198 -3.19 10.02 5.05
N THR A 199 -2.96 9.46 6.24
CA THR A 199 -2.00 10.02 7.21
C THR A 199 -0.56 9.95 6.71
N PHE A 200 -0.14 8.82 6.15
CA PHE A 200 1.19 8.68 5.56
C PHE A 200 1.33 9.48 4.26
N ALA A 201 0.31 9.48 3.41
CA ALA A 201 0.30 10.31 2.21
C ALA A 201 0.42 11.81 2.54
N ALA A 202 -0.32 12.29 3.55
CA ALA A 202 -0.21 13.66 4.05
C ALA A 202 1.18 13.94 4.63
N THR A 203 1.77 12.99 5.36
CA THR A 203 3.14 13.15 5.91
C THR A 203 4.19 13.31 4.80
N ILE A 204 4.06 12.58 3.69
CA ILE A 204 4.97 12.69 2.54
C ILE A 204 4.79 14.03 1.83
N THR A 205 3.54 14.42 1.58
CA THR A 205 3.21 15.60 0.77
C THR A 205 3.28 16.92 1.55
N SER A 206 3.15 16.88 2.87
CA SER A 206 3.25 18.06 3.72
C SER A 206 4.64 18.72 3.62
N GLY A 207 4.64 20.04 3.45
CA GLY A 207 5.87 20.84 3.35
C GLY A 207 6.74 20.52 2.12
N ALA A 208 6.19 19.87 1.08
CA ALA A 208 6.90 19.68 -0.18
C ALA A 208 6.98 21.02 -0.93
N ARG A 209 8.19 21.41 -1.35
CA ARG A 209 8.38 22.63 -2.16
C ARG A 209 7.67 22.49 -3.50
N PRO A 210 7.33 23.59 -4.21
CA PRO A 210 6.65 23.53 -5.50
C PRO A 210 7.30 22.58 -6.50
N GLU A 211 8.64 22.53 -6.50
CA GLU A 211 9.49 21.68 -7.35
C GLU A 211 9.52 20.20 -6.94
N GLU A 212 9.13 19.88 -5.70
CA GLU A 212 9.14 18.53 -5.13
C GLU A 212 7.73 17.90 -5.12
N ARG A 213 6.69 18.65 -5.49
CA ARG A 213 5.29 18.16 -5.48
C ARG A 213 5.10 16.94 -6.39
N GLY A 214 5.73 16.94 -7.57
CA GLY A 214 5.68 15.80 -8.49
C GLY A 214 6.28 14.53 -7.88
N LEU A 215 7.44 14.69 -7.22
CA LEU A 215 8.08 13.61 -6.47
C LEU A 215 7.23 13.12 -5.30
N ALA A 216 6.70 14.03 -4.49
CA ALA A 216 5.90 13.70 -3.32
C ALA A 216 4.61 12.96 -3.72
N GLY A 217 3.95 13.40 -4.80
CA GLY A 217 2.78 12.77 -5.36
C GLY A 217 3.06 11.38 -5.96
N GLY A 218 4.22 11.20 -6.61
CA GLY A 218 4.63 9.92 -7.19
C GLY A 218 5.11 8.89 -6.16
N LEU A 219 5.67 9.34 -5.02
CA LEU A 219 6.20 8.45 -3.98
C LEU A 219 5.13 7.56 -3.35
N VAL A 220 3.92 8.07 -3.16
CA VAL A 220 2.83 7.33 -2.50
C VAL A 220 2.45 6.06 -3.28
N PRO A 221 1.98 6.15 -4.54
CA PRO A 221 1.62 4.96 -5.30
C PRO A 221 2.83 4.06 -5.58
N THR A 222 4.02 4.64 -5.77
CA THR A 222 5.25 3.86 -5.99
C THR A 222 5.61 3.00 -4.76
N ALA A 223 5.58 3.59 -3.57
CA ALA A 223 5.83 2.87 -2.32
C ALA A 223 4.82 1.74 -2.13
N GLN A 224 3.53 2.01 -2.34
CA GLN A 224 2.49 0.98 -2.25
C GLN A 224 2.71 -0.16 -3.24
N GLN A 225 3.10 0.16 -4.47
CA GLN A 225 3.32 -0.80 -5.54
C GLN A 225 4.51 -1.72 -5.28
N ILE A 226 5.66 -1.16 -4.88
CA ILE A 226 6.83 -1.96 -4.47
C ILE A 226 6.46 -2.83 -3.26
N GLY A 227 5.78 -2.24 -2.29
CA GLY A 227 5.26 -2.93 -1.11
C GLY A 227 4.35 -4.10 -1.46
N ALA A 228 3.38 -3.89 -2.34
CA ALA A 228 2.42 -4.88 -2.81
C ALA A 228 3.13 -6.08 -3.43
N ALA A 229 4.08 -5.85 -4.35
CA ALA A 229 4.83 -6.92 -4.99
C ALA A 229 5.62 -7.77 -3.97
N ILE A 230 6.37 -7.13 -3.07
CA ILE A 230 7.16 -7.81 -2.04
C ILE A 230 6.25 -8.55 -1.06
N GLY A 231 5.21 -7.88 -0.55
CA GLY A 231 4.31 -8.44 0.45
C GLY A 231 3.53 -9.63 -0.08
N VAL A 232 3.00 -9.56 -1.31
CA VAL A 232 2.35 -10.72 -1.95
C VAL A 232 3.35 -11.85 -2.08
N ALA A 233 4.55 -11.62 -2.64
CA ALA A 233 5.54 -12.68 -2.82
C ALA A 233 5.91 -13.37 -1.50
N VAL A 234 6.22 -12.59 -0.45
CA VAL A 234 6.64 -13.12 0.85
C VAL A 234 5.48 -13.83 1.56
N LEU A 235 4.33 -13.16 1.72
CA LEU A 235 3.22 -13.69 2.52
C LEU A 235 2.54 -14.89 1.83
N THR A 236 2.42 -14.89 0.50
CA THR A 236 1.87 -16.05 -0.23
C THR A 236 2.84 -17.24 -0.23
N THR A 237 4.15 -16.99 -0.29
CA THR A 237 5.15 -18.06 -0.14
C THR A 237 5.09 -18.66 1.25
N ILE A 238 5.01 -17.84 2.30
CA ILE A 238 4.83 -18.30 3.68
C ILE A 238 3.54 -19.13 3.81
N ALA A 239 2.43 -18.65 3.25
CA ALA A 239 1.17 -19.38 3.25
C ALA A 239 1.31 -20.74 2.56
N ALA A 240 1.81 -20.76 1.33
CA ALA A 240 1.93 -21.99 0.53
C ALA A 240 2.88 -23.01 1.17
N THR A 241 4.05 -22.57 1.65
CA THR A 241 5.03 -23.44 2.32
C THR A 241 4.51 -23.98 3.65
N THR A 242 3.76 -23.17 4.40
CA THR A 242 3.09 -23.61 5.62
C THR A 242 1.99 -24.62 5.31
N THR A 243 1.14 -24.35 4.32
CA THR A 243 0.08 -25.28 3.89
C THR A 243 0.66 -26.63 3.46
N ALA A 244 1.73 -26.62 2.65
CA ALA A 244 2.39 -27.86 2.22
C ALA A 244 2.98 -28.66 3.40
N SER A 245 3.58 -27.99 4.39
CA SER A 245 4.12 -28.65 5.58
C SER A 245 3.07 -29.16 6.57
N HIS A 246 1.81 -28.74 6.43
CA HIS A 246 0.69 -29.12 7.31
C HIS A 246 -0.36 -29.94 6.55
N GLY A 247 0.08 -30.82 5.64
CA GLY A 247 -0.81 -31.78 4.97
C GLY A 247 -1.85 -31.16 4.03
N GLY A 248 -1.61 -29.94 3.54
CA GLY A 248 -2.55 -29.24 2.66
C GLY A 248 -3.56 -28.34 3.39
N ASP A 249 -3.41 -28.12 4.71
CA ASP A 249 -4.28 -27.20 5.43
C ASP A 249 -4.02 -25.73 5.04
N ILE A 250 -4.92 -25.20 4.22
CA ILE A 250 -4.88 -23.82 3.74
C ILE A 250 -5.14 -22.82 4.87
N ALA A 251 -5.99 -23.18 5.84
CA ALA A 251 -6.34 -22.27 6.95
C ALA A 251 -5.13 -22.01 7.84
N THR A 252 -4.37 -23.05 8.20
CA THR A 252 -3.10 -22.89 8.94
C THR A 252 -2.08 -22.07 8.16
N GLY A 253 -1.97 -22.27 6.84
CA GLY A 253 -1.09 -21.50 5.97
C GLY A 253 -1.40 -20.01 5.99
N PHE A 254 -2.66 -19.66 5.76
CA PHE A 254 -3.10 -18.27 5.82
C PHE A 254 -3.00 -17.69 7.21
N GLY A 255 -3.34 -18.47 8.24
CA GLY A 255 -3.19 -18.10 9.63
C GLY A 255 -1.79 -17.60 9.96
N ARG A 256 -0.75 -18.35 9.55
CA ARG A 256 0.65 -17.95 9.76
C ARG A 256 1.05 -16.69 8.99
N ALA A 257 0.64 -16.57 7.74
CA ALA A 257 0.95 -15.39 6.94
C ALA A 257 0.29 -14.12 7.53
N PHE A 258 -0.97 -14.20 7.96
CA PHE A 258 -1.65 -13.11 8.65
C PHE A 258 -1.00 -12.77 10.01
N LEU A 259 -0.55 -13.77 10.77
CA LEU A 259 0.18 -13.55 12.01
C LEU A 259 1.47 -12.76 11.77
N ILE A 260 2.27 -13.15 10.78
CA ILE A 260 3.54 -12.49 10.44
C ILE A 260 3.27 -11.06 9.93
N SER A 261 2.24 -10.87 9.12
CA SER A 261 1.79 -9.54 8.68
C SER A 261 1.40 -8.65 9.88
N GLY A 262 0.62 -9.18 10.84
CA GLY A 262 0.26 -8.49 12.07
C GLY A 262 1.47 -8.09 12.93
N ILE A 263 2.45 -8.99 13.08
CA ILE A 263 3.71 -8.71 13.79
C ILE A 263 4.52 -7.62 13.07
N ALA A 264 4.62 -7.68 11.74
CA ALA A 264 5.33 -6.68 10.96
C ALA A 264 4.69 -5.29 11.11
N LEU A 265 3.35 -5.21 11.08
CA LEU A 265 2.63 -3.96 11.34
C LEU A 265 2.81 -3.47 12.78
N ALA A 266 2.92 -4.38 13.75
CA ALA A 266 3.24 -4.01 15.13
C ALA A 266 4.67 -3.47 15.27
N ALA A 267 5.65 -4.02 14.54
CA ALA A 267 6.99 -3.45 14.47
C ALA A 267 6.98 -2.05 13.83
N LEU A 268 6.14 -1.84 12.80
CA LEU A 268 5.92 -0.51 12.23
C LEU A 268 5.29 0.47 13.23
N MET A 269 4.39 0.01 14.10
CA MET A 269 3.87 0.86 15.20
C MET A 269 4.98 1.36 16.11
N VAL A 270 5.91 0.49 16.48
CA VAL A 270 7.07 0.88 17.29
C VAL A 270 7.93 1.91 16.55
N LEU A 271 8.21 1.67 15.26
CA LEU A 271 8.95 2.63 14.44
C LEU A 271 8.25 4.00 14.39
N VAL A 272 6.94 4.02 14.13
CA VAL A 272 6.12 5.24 14.11
C VAL A 272 6.12 5.93 15.48
N ALA A 273 6.03 5.17 16.57
CA ALA A 273 6.07 5.68 17.92
C ALA A 273 7.43 6.32 18.28
N LEU A 274 8.53 5.79 17.75
CA LEU A 274 9.88 6.35 17.94
C LEU A 274 10.15 7.55 17.03
N THR A 275 9.43 7.69 15.92
CA THR A 275 9.64 8.79 14.98
C THR A 275 8.83 10.05 15.35
N PRO A 276 9.44 11.25 15.28
CA PRO A 276 8.71 12.49 15.44
C PRO A 276 7.94 12.82 14.15
N LEU A 277 6.71 12.34 14.03
CA LEU A 277 5.73 12.81 13.04
C LEU A 277 5.18 14.17 13.51
N ARG A 278 5.98 15.23 13.42
CA ARG A 278 5.52 16.59 13.72
C ARG A 278 4.82 17.18 12.49
N PRO A 279 3.66 17.86 12.65
CA PRO A 279 3.10 18.66 11.58
C PRO A 279 4.08 19.78 11.25
N SER A 280 4.53 19.86 9.99
CA SER A 280 5.36 20.96 9.50
C SER A 280 4.50 22.21 9.35
N HIS A 281 4.16 22.84 10.48
CA HIS A 281 3.81 24.26 10.49
C HIS A 281 5.08 25.04 10.80
N ARG A 282 5.76 25.48 9.74
CA ARG A 282 6.52 26.73 9.62
C ARG A 282 6.96 26.87 8.17
#